data_AF-A0A8H8NH51-F1
#
_entry.id   AF-A0A8H8NH51-F1
#
_cell.length_a   1.000
_cell.length_b   1.000
_cell.length_c   1.000
_cell.angle_alpha   90.00
_cell.angle_beta   90.00
_cell.angle_gamma   90.00
#
_symmetry.space_group_name_H-M   'P 1'
#
loop_
_entity.id
_entity.type
_entity.pdbx_description
1 polymer ?
#
loop_
_entity_poly.entity_id
_entity_poly.type
_entity_poly.pdbx_seq_one_letter_code
_entity_poly.pdbx_strand_id
1 'polypeptide(L)'
;MATFLTNMGEGEAAKWAKPLLRKILDEEPHEYLANWNALKNAFLLAFSDPMKKERAIQNIHKLQQTGSAQHYVTAFRTLMQELDWDEHAFIDVFKKGLKNNVQQELLKATITQDTSTFSLEKWMEVSIRIDDLLFTGRSLRDNGSSGNQDRKFQTRTTQAKVGIVPSEVIQKREKKGDASNVEEEDTACENANSRNGNKNPKLSKEKKQRLKK
;
A
#
# COMPACT_ATOMS: atom_id res chain seq x y z
N MET A 1 10.66 -5.50 51.98
CA MET A 1 10.60 -6.62 51.03
C MET A 1 9.33 -7.44 51.19
N ALA A 2 8.99 -7.92 52.40
CA ALA A 2 7.74 -8.65 52.68
C ALA A 2 6.49 -8.02 52.02
N THR A 3 6.27 -6.72 52.20
CA THR A 3 5.16 -5.95 51.59
C THR A 3 5.03 -6.08 50.07
N PHE A 4 6.14 -6.18 49.33
CA PHE A 4 6.13 -6.38 47.88
C PHE A 4 5.66 -7.79 47.51
N LEU A 5 6.11 -8.80 48.25
CA LEU A 5 5.72 -10.20 48.07
C LEU A 5 4.27 -10.45 48.48
N THR A 6 3.79 -9.84 49.57
CA THR A 6 2.38 -9.88 49.99
C THR A 6 1.45 -9.21 48.96
N ASN A 7 1.95 -8.22 48.22
CA ASN A 7 1.21 -7.54 47.16
C ASN A 7 1.25 -8.27 45.80
N MET A 8 1.88 -9.45 45.70
CA MET A 8 1.82 -10.32 44.51
C MET A 8 0.52 -11.13 44.48
N GLY A 9 -0.61 -10.43 44.33
CA GLY A 9 -2.00 -10.89 44.49
C GLY A 9 -2.28 -12.39 44.32
N GLU A 10 -2.63 -12.82 43.11
CA GLU A 10 -3.05 -14.20 42.81
C GLU A 10 -2.38 -14.78 41.55
N GLY A 11 -2.55 -16.08 41.32
CA GLY A 11 -1.93 -16.80 40.21
C GLY A 11 -0.46 -17.15 40.43
N GLU A 12 0.34 -17.15 39.37
CA GLU A 12 1.72 -17.66 39.38
C GLU A 12 2.67 -16.81 40.24
N ALA A 13 2.48 -15.49 40.24
CA ALA A 13 3.23 -14.56 41.10
C ALA A 13 3.06 -14.90 42.59
N ALA A 14 1.83 -15.23 43.01
CA ALA A 14 1.54 -15.66 44.37
C ALA A 14 2.18 -17.01 44.72
N LYS A 15 2.26 -17.96 43.77
CA LYS A 15 2.96 -19.23 43.99
C LYS A 15 4.47 -19.02 44.20
N TRP A 16 5.09 -18.13 43.41
CA TRP A 16 6.50 -17.76 43.53
C TRP A 16 6.79 -17.00 44.83
N ALA A 17 5.90 -16.10 45.25
CA ALA A 17 6.05 -15.32 46.47
C ALA A 17 5.86 -16.11 47.77
N LYS A 18 4.95 -17.10 47.80
CA LYS A 18 4.63 -17.89 49.01
C LYS A 18 5.81 -18.56 49.72
N PRO A 19 6.76 -19.27 49.06
CA PRO A 19 7.93 -19.83 49.74
C PRO A 19 8.89 -18.74 50.26
N LEU A 20 9.00 -17.61 49.57
CA LEU A 20 9.81 -16.48 50.02
C LEU A 20 9.18 -15.80 51.26
N LEU A 21 7.85 -15.67 51.31
CA LEU A 21 7.13 -15.14 52.46
C LEU A 21 7.27 -16.03 53.71
N ARG A 22 7.29 -17.36 53.55
CA ARG A 22 7.58 -18.29 54.67
C ARG A 22 8.98 -18.06 55.22
N LYS A 23 10.00 -18.08 54.36
CA LYS A 23 11.40 -17.81 54.79
C LYS A 23 11.60 -16.46 55.49
N ILE A 24 10.81 -15.43 55.16
CA ILE A 24 10.81 -14.16 55.91
C ILE A 24 10.21 -14.32 57.32
N LEU A 25 9.15 -15.12 57.47
CA LEU A 25 8.49 -15.39 58.75
C LEU A 25 9.29 -16.34 59.65
N ASP A 26 9.98 -17.30 59.02
CA ASP A 26 10.82 -18.33 59.66
C ASP A 26 12.28 -17.82 59.92
N GLU A 27 12.54 -16.53 59.65
CA GLU A 27 13.85 -15.84 59.71
C GLU A 27 15.00 -16.53 58.92
N GLU A 28 14.69 -17.38 57.93
CA GLU A 28 15.69 -18.08 57.12
C GLU A 28 16.40 -17.14 56.12
N PRO A 29 17.75 -17.10 56.10
CA PRO A 29 18.49 -16.34 55.10
C PRO A 29 18.34 -16.97 53.71
N HIS A 30 18.08 -16.13 52.70
CA HIS A 30 17.97 -16.55 51.30
C HIS A 30 18.60 -15.50 50.38
N GLU A 31 19.39 -15.93 49.41
CA GLU A 31 20.02 -15.08 48.39
C GLU A 31 19.08 -14.03 47.78
N TYR A 32 17.85 -14.42 47.40
CA TYR A 32 16.86 -13.53 46.81
C TYR A 32 16.29 -12.51 47.81
N LEU A 33 16.45 -12.72 49.11
CA LEU A 33 16.00 -11.84 50.18
C LEU A 33 17.12 -10.99 50.77
N ALA A 34 18.38 -11.27 50.44
CA ALA A 34 19.56 -10.61 51.01
C ALA A 34 19.63 -9.10 50.70
N ASN A 35 19.12 -8.66 49.55
CA ASN A 35 18.94 -7.24 49.22
C ASN A 35 17.87 -7.04 48.14
N TRP A 36 17.36 -5.81 47.99
CA TRP A 36 16.28 -5.50 47.03
C TRP A 36 16.67 -5.75 45.57
N ASN A 37 17.95 -5.58 45.20
CA ASN A 37 18.40 -5.86 43.83
C ASN A 37 18.42 -7.37 43.54
N ALA A 38 18.80 -8.20 44.52
CA ALA A 38 18.69 -9.66 44.40
C ALA A 38 17.22 -10.09 44.23
N LEU A 39 16.29 -9.53 45.01
CA LEU A 39 14.85 -9.82 44.88
C LEU A 39 14.31 -9.37 43.52
N LYS A 40 14.68 -8.15 43.08
CA LYS A 40 14.30 -7.60 41.77
C LYS A 40 14.87 -8.45 40.62
N ASN A 41 16.11 -8.89 40.72
CA ASN A 41 16.76 -9.71 39.68
C ASN A 41 16.16 -11.12 39.62
N ALA A 42 15.87 -11.74 40.77
CA ALA A 42 15.17 -13.03 40.82
C ALA A 42 13.74 -12.93 40.27
N PHE A 43 13.01 -11.86 40.59
CA PHE A 43 11.69 -11.57 40.02
C PHE A 43 11.75 -11.35 38.51
N LEU A 44 12.70 -10.54 38.02
CA LEU A 44 12.90 -10.35 36.59
C LEU A 44 13.31 -11.64 35.88
N LEU A 45 14.14 -12.50 36.50
CA LEU A 45 14.49 -13.80 35.92
C LEU A 45 13.29 -14.76 35.86
N ALA A 46 12.37 -14.69 36.82
CA ALA A 46 11.17 -15.53 36.87
C ALA A 46 10.01 -15.04 35.97
N PHE A 47 9.91 -13.73 35.71
CA PHE A 47 8.76 -13.12 35.03
C PHE A 47 9.09 -12.31 33.77
N SER A 48 10.37 -12.11 33.42
CA SER A 48 10.72 -11.67 32.06
C SER A 48 10.70 -12.86 31.10
N ASP A 49 10.34 -12.61 29.86
CA ASP A 49 10.53 -13.56 28.77
C ASP A 49 11.94 -13.34 28.18
N PRO A 50 12.93 -14.22 28.44
CA PRO A 50 14.29 -14.05 27.91
C PRO A 50 14.32 -14.19 26.38
N MET A 51 13.30 -14.83 25.79
CA MET A 51 13.12 -14.87 24.34
C MET A 51 12.36 -13.66 23.80
N LYS A 52 11.96 -12.66 24.61
CA LYS A 52 11.13 -11.55 24.12
C LYS A 52 11.76 -10.82 22.94
N LYS A 53 13.04 -10.44 23.07
CA LYS A 53 13.77 -9.73 22.01
C LYS A 53 13.96 -10.60 20.77
N GLU A 54 14.26 -11.89 20.95
CA GLU A 54 14.36 -12.88 19.85
C GLU A 54 13.02 -13.07 19.13
N ARG A 55 11.92 -13.17 19.88
CA ARG A 55 10.54 -13.20 19.34
C ARG A 55 10.21 -11.92 18.60
N ALA A 56 10.60 -10.75 19.10
CA ALA A 56 10.39 -9.48 18.42
C ALA A 56 11.20 -9.38 17.11
N ILE A 57 12.46 -9.85 17.08
CA ILE A 57 13.29 -9.99 15.87
C ILE A 57 12.63 -10.94 14.86
N GLN A 58 12.18 -12.11 15.29
CA GLN A 58 11.47 -13.03 14.40
C GLN A 58 10.14 -12.45 13.91
N ASN A 59 9.42 -11.72 14.75
CA ASN A 59 8.14 -11.10 14.40
C ASN A 59 8.32 -9.95 13.41
N ILE A 60 9.33 -9.08 13.56
CA ILE A 60 9.53 -7.95 12.64
C ILE A 60 10.00 -8.43 11.25
N HIS A 61 10.73 -9.54 11.18
CA HIS A 61 11.04 -10.21 9.91
C HIS A 61 9.86 -10.98 9.28
N LYS A 62 8.91 -11.48 10.09
CA LYS A 62 7.68 -12.14 9.62
C LYS A 62 6.54 -11.16 9.33
N LEU A 63 6.64 -9.90 9.79
CA LEU A 63 5.59 -8.90 9.64
C LEU A 63 5.47 -8.48 8.16
N GLN A 64 4.31 -8.75 7.57
CA GLN A 64 3.97 -8.34 6.21
C GLN A 64 2.65 -7.57 6.20
N GLN A 65 2.54 -6.61 5.31
CA GLN A 65 1.32 -5.84 5.09
C GLN A 65 0.24 -6.74 4.45
N THR A 66 -0.65 -7.30 5.27
CA THR A 66 -1.82 -8.06 4.80
C THR A 66 -3.02 -7.14 4.51
N GLY A 67 -3.34 -6.24 5.45
CA GLY A 67 -4.40 -5.24 5.36
C GLY A 67 -3.94 -3.87 4.83
N SER A 68 -4.48 -2.79 5.41
CA SER A 68 -4.01 -1.42 5.15
C SER A 68 -2.58 -1.21 5.66
N ALA A 69 -1.82 -0.36 4.96
CA ALA A 69 -0.50 0.09 5.39
C ALA A 69 -0.51 0.75 6.79
N GLN A 70 -1.59 1.43 7.20
CA GLN A 70 -1.71 2.03 8.53
C GLN A 70 -1.68 0.97 9.66
N HIS A 71 -2.32 -0.17 9.44
CA HIS A 71 -2.28 -1.28 10.39
C HIS A 71 -0.88 -1.91 10.46
N TYR A 72 -0.24 -2.11 9.31
CA TYR A 72 1.14 -2.59 9.23
C TYR A 72 2.14 -1.65 9.92
N VAL A 73 2.05 -0.34 9.67
CA VAL A 73 2.85 0.70 10.32
C VAL A 73 2.66 0.68 11.84
N THR A 74 1.42 0.53 12.31
CA THR A 74 1.12 0.48 13.75
C THR A 74 1.78 -0.74 14.40
N ALA A 75 1.62 -1.94 13.83
CA ALA A 75 2.26 -3.16 14.32
C ALA A 75 3.80 -3.09 14.24
N PHE A 76 4.35 -2.49 13.19
CA PHE A 76 5.79 -2.28 13.03
C PHE A 76 6.33 -1.36 14.13
N ARG A 77 5.67 -0.22 14.42
CA ARG A 77 6.07 0.67 15.53
C ARG A 77 6.03 -0.03 16.90
N THR A 78 5.05 -0.90 17.16
CA THR A 78 5.01 -1.68 18.41
C THR A 78 6.21 -2.61 18.53
N LEU A 79 6.59 -3.32 17.47
CA LEU A 79 7.80 -4.16 17.48
C LEU A 79 9.08 -3.31 17.59
N MET A 80 9.15 -2.19 16.89
CA MET A 80 10.29 -1.26 16.92
C MET A 80 10.63 -0.77 18.34
N GLN A 81 9.63 -0.63 19.23
CA GLN A 81 9.85 -0.28 20.65
C GLN A 81 10.49 -1.41 21.48
N GLU A 82 10.60 -2.63 20.94
CA GLU A 82 11.21 -3.79 21.60
C GLU A 82 12.58 -4.18 21.01
N LEU A 83 13.08 -3.42 20.02
CA LEU A 83 14.36 -3.64 19.35
C LEU A 83 15.25 -2.38 19.35
N ASP A 84 16.45 -2.52 19.89
CA ASP A 84 17.50 -1.50 19.80
C ASP A 84 18.28 -1.64 18.48
N TRP A 85 17.63 -1.33 17.35
CA TRP A 85 18.24 -1.34 16.01
C TRP A 85 18.44 0.08 15.46
N ASP A 86 19.32 0.19 14.46
CA ASP A 86 19.55 1.42 13.70
C ASP A 86 18.38 1.76 12.76
N GLU A 87 18.18 3.05 12.48
CA GLU A 87 17.08 3.53 11.62
C GLU A 87 17.18 2.97 10.20
N HIS A 88 18.38 2.85 9.64
CA HIS A 88 18.56 2.24 8.31
C HIS A 88 18.16 0.76 8.30
N ALA A 89 18.48 0.01 9.36
CA ALA A 89 18.07 -1.39 9.48
C ALA A 89 16.54 -1.54 9.57
N PHE A 90 15.87 -0.65 10.31
CA PHE A 90 14.41 -0.60 10.34
C PHE A 90 13.81 -0.23 8.97
N ILE A 91 14.34 0.77 8.27
CA ILE A 91 13.89 1.16 6.91
C ILE A 91 13.98 -0.04 5.96
N ASP A 92 15.07 -0.80 6.04
CA ASP A 92 15.32 -1.94 5.16
C ASP A 92 14.38 -3.13 5.41
N VAL A 93 14.02 -3.40 6.67
CA VAL A 93 13.01 -4.43 7.00
C VAL A 93 11.60 -3.92 6.70
N PHE A 94 11.30 -2.65 7.00
CA PHE A 94 10.02 -2.01 6.72
C PHE A 94 9.67 -2.08 5.23
N LYS A 95 10.60 -1.72 4.35
CA LYS A 95 10.42 -1.75 2.89
C LYS A 95 10.18 -3.17 2.36
N LYS A 96 10.79 -4.20 2.97
CA LYS A 96 10.62 -5.62 2.59
C LYS A 96 9.24 -6.17 2.97
N GLY A 97 8.63 -5.68 4.06
CA GLY A 97 7.32 -6.14 4.54
C GLY A 97 6.09 -5.47 3.90
N LEU A 98 6.25 -4.35 3.17
CA LEU A 98 5.16 -3.70 2.43
C LEU A 98 4.63 -4.58 1.27
N LYS A 99 3.39 -4.37 0.84
CA LYS A 99 2.82 -5.05 -0.35
C LYS A 99 3.57 -4.68 -1.61
N ASN A 100 3.75 -5.63 -2.53
CA ASN A 100 4.40 -5.44 -3.84
C ASN A 100 3.87 -4.21 -4.61
N ASN A 101 2.55 -3.95 -4.59
CA ASN A 101 1.96 -2.78 -5.24
C ASN A 101 2.44 -1.46 -4.61
N VAL A 102 2.51 -1.41 -3.27
CA VAL A 102 3.01 -0.25 -2.51
C VAL A 102 4.51 -0.09 -2.73
N GLN A 103 5.29 -1.18 -2.70
CA GLN A 103 6.72 -1.18 -3.00
C GLN A 103 7.01 -0.64 -4.41
N GLN A 104 6.19 -0.98 -5.42
CA GLN A 104 6.36 -0.51 -6.81
C GLN A 104 6.12 0.99 -6.94
N GLU A 105 5.02 1.53 -6.41
CA GLU A 105 4.78 2.99 -6.44
C GLU A 105 5.79 3.75 -5.57
N LEU A 106 6.22 3.16 -4.45
CA LEU A 106 7.27 3.72 -3.59
C LEU A 106 8.60 3.80 -4.35
N LEU A 107 8.98 2.76 -5.10
CA LEU A 107 10.18 2.78 -5.93
C LEU A 107 10.10 3.84 -7.04
N LYS A 108 8.94 4.03 -7.68
CA LYS A 108 8.74 5.16 -8.61
C LYS A 108 8.93 6.51 -7.92
N ALA A 109 8.42 6.67 -6.69
CA ALA A 109 8.63 7.88 -5.90
C ALA A 109 10.13 8.12 -5.64
N THR A 110 10.91 7.07 -5.30
CA THR A 110 12.38 7.17 -5.09
C THR A 110 13.19 7.58 -6.33
N ILE A 111 12.62 7.45 -7.54
CA ILE A 111 13.25 7.92 -8.78
C ILE A 111 12.99 9.43 -9.00
N THR A 112 11.93 9.97 -8.40
CA THR A 112 11.48 11.37 -8.59
C THR A 112 11.83 12.32 -7.44
N GLN A 113 12.32 11.80 -6.32
CA GLN A 113 12.65 12.56 -5.11
C GLN A 113 13.96 12.03 -4.53
N ASP A 114 14.76 12.91 -3.92
CA ASP A 114 15.96 12.47 -3.20
C ASP A 114 15.57 11.81 -1.87
N THR A 115 15.40 10.49 -1.91
CA THR A 115 15.05 9.69 -0.75
C THR A 115 16.26 9.19 0.05
N SER A 116 17.47 9.69 -0.23
CA SER A 116 18.67 9.35 0.56
C SER A 116 18.61 9.90 2.00
N THR A 117 17.83 10.97 2.20
CA THR A 117 17.67 11.69 3.47
C THR A 117 16.36 11.37 4.21
N PHE A 118 15.58 10.40 3.73
CA PHE A 118 14.25 10.09 4.28
C PHE A 118 14.35 9.25 5.56
N SER A 119 13.89 9.82 6.68
CA SER A 119 13.68 9.11 7.95
C SER A 119 12.60 8.04 7.82
N LEU A 120 12.66 7.03 8.69
CA LEU A 120 11.73 5.91 8.80
C LEU A 120 10.28 6.39 8.93
N GLU A 121 10.04 7.40 9.74
CA GLU A 121 8.72 8.04 9.89
C GLU A 121 8.20 8.63 8.57
N LYS A 122 9.09 9.16 7.71
CA LYS A 122 8.70 9.62 6.37
C LYS A 122 8.39 8.46 5.42
N TRP A 123 9.13 7.35 5.50
CA TRP A 123 8.78 6.12 4.77
C TRP A 123 7.42 5.56 5.21
N MET A 124 7.10 5.61 6.51
CA MET A 124 5.79 5.21 7.03
C MET A 124 4.67 6.11 6.46
N GLU A 125 4.79 7.44 6.58
CA GLU A 125 3.82 8.40 6.04
C GLU A 125 3.55 8.20 4.54
N VAL A 126 4.62 8.09 3.74
CA VAL A 126 4.51 7.91 2.28
C VAL A 126 3.89 6.55 1.94
N SER A 127 4.22 5.48 2.67
CA SER A 127 3.63 4.15 2.42
C SER A 127 2.11 4.12 2.66
N ILE A 128 1.62 4.80 3.70
CA ILE A 128 0.18 4.91 4.01
C ILE A 128 -0.52 5.67 2.88
N ARG A 129 0.01 6.84 2.50
CA ARG A 129 -0.54 7.67 1.44
C ARG A 129 -0.59 6.95 0.08
N ILE A 130 0.39 6.10 -0.22
CA ILE A 130 0.41 5.28 -1.43
C ILE A 130 -0.66 4.18 -1.37
N ASP A 131 -0.82 3.50 -0.24
CA ASP A 131 -1.84 2.45 -0.05
C ASP A 131 -3.27 3.03 -0.18
N ASP A 132 -3.53 4.20 0.42
CA ASP A 132 -4.81 4.92 0.33
C ASP A 132 -5.13 5.36 -1.11
N LEU A 133 -4.13 5.85 -1.85
CA LEU A 133 -4.28 6.22 -3.27
C LEU A 133 -4.55 4.97 -4.15
N LEU A 134 -3.82 3.88 -3.91
CA LEU A 134 -4.04 2.60 -4.62
C LEU A 134 -5.41 1.99 -4.31
N PHE A 135 -5.89 2.11 -3.07
CA PHE A 135 -7.23 1.69 -2.68
C PHE A 135 -8.31 2.54 -3.35
N THR A 136 -8.15 3.86 -3.32
CA THR A 136 -9.08 4.81 -3.97
C THR A 136 -9.19 4.56 -5.47
N GLY A 137 -8.05 4.38 -6.16
CA GLY A 137 -8.02 4.08 -7.60
C GLY A 137 -8.71 2.77 -7.98
N ARG A 138 -8.63 1.74 -7.12
CA ARG A 138 -9.37 0.47 -7.31
C ARG A 138 -10.87 0.68 -7.13
N SER A 139 -11.27 1.34 -6.05
CA SER A 139 -12.69 1.62 -5.76
C SER A 139 -13.39 2.37 -6.90
N LEU A 140 -12.72 3.38 -7.48
CA LEU A 140 -13.25 4.13 -8.64
C LEU A 140 -13.40 3.27 -9.89
N ARG A 141 -12.43 2.40 -10.19
CA ARG A 141 -12.44 1.48 -11.33
C ARG A 141 -13.55 0.43 -11.21
N ASP A 142 -13.70 -0.14 -10.02
CA ASP A 142 -14.61 -1.28 -9.80
C ASP A 142 -16.06 -0.79 -9.76
N ASN A 143 -16.33 0.39 -9.18
CA ASN A 143 -17.64 1.05 -9.22
C ASN A 143 -18.08 1.39 -10.66
N GLY A 144 -17.14 1.61 -11.59
CA GLY A 144 -17.42 1.86 -13.00
C GLY A 144 -17.81 0.64 -13.84
N SER A 145 -17.78 -0.59 -13.28
CA SER A 145 -18.05 -1.83 -14.03
C SER A 145 -19.48 -2.38 -13.89
N SER A 146 -20.30 -1.83 -12.99
CA SER A 146 -21.70 -2.25 -12.80
C SER A 146 -22.63 -1.61 -13.84
N GLY A 147 -22.45 -1.93 -15.13
CA GLY A 147 -23.12 -1.15 -16.18
C GLY A 147 -23.26 -1.70 -17.59
N ASN A 148 -22.90 -2.96 -17.91
CA ASN A 148 -23.35 -3.53 -19.19
C ASN A 148 -23.44 -5.07 -19.24
N GLN A 149 -24.66 -5.63 -19.33
CA GLN A 149 -24.91 -7.06 -19.60
C GLN A 149 -25.25 -7.32 -21.08
N ASP A 150 -24.48 -6.73 -22.00
CA ASP A 150 -24.61 -6.98 -23.43
C ASP A 150 -24.08 -8.37 -23.82
N ARG A 151 -24.97 -9.39 -23.85
CA ARG A 151 -24.88 -10.56 -24.76
C ARG A 151 -26.07 -11.52 -24.63
N LYS A 152 -27.00 -11.46 -25.61
CA LYS A 152 -27.65 -12.64 -26.23
C LYS A 152 -28.52 -12.29 -27.46
N PHE A 153 -27.90 -11.73 -28.51
CA PHE A 153 -28.51 -11.78 -29.84
C PHE A 153 -28.51 -13.22 -30.35
N GLN A 154 -29.64 -13.91 -30.25
CA GLN A 154 -29.87 -15.20 -30.91
C GLN A 154 -30.35 -14.96 -32.35
N THR A 155 -29.44 -15.03 -33.32
CA THR A 155 -29.78 -15.03 -34.74
C THR A 155 -30.43 -16.37 -35.13
N ARG A 156 -31.76 -16.43 -35.07
CA ARG A 156 -32.54 -17.56 -35.62
C ARG A 156 -32.51 -17.53 -37.15
N THR A 157 -31.62 -18.31 -37.76
CA THR A 157 -31.69 -18.61 -39.20
C THR A 157 -32.88 -19.53 -39.48
N THR A 158 -33.95 -18.98 -40.05
CA THR A 158 -35.07 -19.76 -40.59
C THR A 158 -34.72 -20.27 -41.99
N GLN A 159 -34.90 -21.57 -42.21
CA GLN A 159 -34.78 -22.15 -43.55
C GLN A 159 -36.06 -21.91 -44.36
N ALA A 160 -35.92 -21.42 -45.59
CA ALA A 160 -36.97 -21.44 -46.61
C ALA A 160 -36.36 -21.93 -47.93
N LYS A 161 -37.06 -22.84 -48.63
CA LYS A 161 -36.52 -23.59 -49.76
C LYS A 161 -37.50 -23.62 -50.93
N VAL A 162 -37.28 -22.74 -51.91
CA VAL A 162 -37.82 -22.80 -53.27
C VAL A 162 -36.68 -22.35 -54.19
N GLY A 163 -36.54 -22.92 -55.39
CA GLY A 163 -35.47 -22.56 -56.31
C GLY A 163 -35.83 -22.81 -57.77
N ILE A 164 -35.00 -22.28 -58.67
CA ILE A 164 -34.97 -22.48 -60.13
C ILE A 164 -33.52 -22.22 -60.58
N VAL A 165 -33.13 -22.77 -61.73
CA VAL A 165 -31.79 -22.76 -62.37
C VAL A 165 -32.00 -22.64 -63.90
N PRO A 166 -30.97 -22.43 -64.75
CA PRO A 166 -29.56 -22.05 -64.52
C PRO A 166 -29.11 -20.85 -65.40
N SER A 167 -27.80 -20.49 -65.39
CA SER A 167 -26.93 -20.67 -66.58
C SER A 167 -25.53 -20.02 -66.47
N GLU A 168 -24.59 -20.71 -67.11
CA GLU A 168 -23.29 -20.31 -67.66
C GLU A 168 -22.73 -18.88 -67.45
N VAL A 169 -21.55 -18.79 -66.85
CA VAL A 169 -20.42 -18.02 -67.44
C VAL A 169 -19.13 -18.84 -67.30
N ILE A 170 -18.63 -19.38 -68.41
CA ILE A 170 -17.22 -19.77 -68.53
C ILE A 170 -16.48 -18.55 -69.08
N GLN A 171 -15.48 -18.05 -68.34
CA GLN A 171 -14.32 -17.45 -68.98
C GLN A 171 -13.06 -17.52 -68.13
N LYS A 172 -11.95 -17.85 -68.81
CA LYS A 172 -10.60 -17.95 -68.24
C LYS A 172 -9.80 -16.72 -68.65
N ARG A 173 -9.01 -16.23 -67.69
CA ARG A 173 -7.64 -15.72 -67.86
C ARG A 173 -7.39 -14.38 -68.58
N GLU A 174 -6.53 -13.63 -67.88
CA GLU A 174 -5.24 -13.08 -68.34
C GLU A 174 -5.10 -11.56 -68.57
N LYS A 175 -3.89 -11.10 -68.16
CA LYS A 175 -3.28 -9.76 -68.25
C LYS A 175 -3.90 -8.72 -67.29
N LYS A 176 -3.17 -8.03 -66.39
CA LYS A 176 -1.75 -7.58 -66.29
C LYS A 176 -1.43 -6.38 -67.20
N GLY A 177 -1.35 -5.19 -66.63
CA GLY A 177 -0.89 -3.96 -67.28
C GLY A 177 -1.17 -2.73 -66.41
N ASP A 178 -0.11 -2.15 -65.86
CA ASP A 178 -0.12 -0.94 -65.02
C ASP A 178 -0.11 0.34 -65.89
N ALA A 179 -0.83 1.40 -65.51
CA ALA A 179 -0.85 2.72 -66.16
C ALA A 179 -1.54 3.79 -65.29
N SER A 180 -1.21 5.07 -65.47
CA SER A 180 -1.43 6.13 -64.45
C SER A 180 -2.00 7.47 -64.93
N ASN A 181 -2.82 8.09 -64.06
CA ASN A 181 -3.07 9.54 -63.90
C ASN A 181 -3.97 10.27 -64.94
N VAL A 182 -4.18 11.59 -64.70
CA VAL A 182 -5.10 12.57 -65.36
C VAL A 182 -6.56 12.39 -64.84
N GLU A 183 -7.04 13.22 -63.89
CA GLU A 183 -7.64 14.59 -64.03
C GLU A 183 -9.08 14.51 -64.61
N GLU A 184 -10.06 15.39 -64.34
CA GLU A 184 -10.06 16.81 -63.89
C GLU A 184 -11.43 17.19 -63.21
N GLU A 185 -11.50 18.39 -62.59
CA GLU A 185 -12.63 19.32 -62.23
C GLU A 185 -14.14 18.94 -62.30
N ASP A 186 -15.09 19.54 -61.53
CA ASP A 186 -15.06 20.35 -60.27
C ASP A 186 -16.30 20.00 -59.37
N THR A 187 -17.31 20.78 -58.95
CA THR A 187 -17.76 22.20 -59.08
C THR A 187 -18.44 22.68 -57.78
N ALA A 188 -18.21 23.93 -57.34
CA ALA A 188 -18.63 24.43 -56.01
C ALA A 188 -19.99 25.19 -55.93
N CYS A 189 -20.57 25.20 -54.71
CA CYS A 189 -21.56 26.14 -54.11
C CYS A 189 -21.66 25.77 -52.61
N GLU A 190 -21.28 26.50 -51.56
CA GLU A 190 -21.09 27.92 -51.20
C GLU A 190 -22.22 28.52 -50.32
N ASN A 191 -21.79 29.23 -49.24
CA ASN A 191 -22.52 30.16 -48.34
C ASN A 191 -23.48 29.60 -47.23
N ALA A 192 -23.60 30.21 -46.03
CA ALA A 192 -22.61 30.99 -45.23
C ALA A 192 -23.11 31.41 -43.81
N ASN A 193 -22.14 31.55 -42.88
CA ASN A 193 -21.97 32.65 -41.90
C ASN A 193 -22.96 32.91 -40.73
N SER A 194 -22.53 32.56 -39.50
CA SER A 194 -22.29 33.51 -38.38
C SER A 194 -21.56 32.79 -37.22
N ARG A 195 -20.45 33.29 -36.65
CA ARG A 195 -20.29 34.45 -35.72
C ARG A 195 -21.14 34.26 -34.44
N ASN A 196 -20.64 34.42 -33.21
CA ASN A 196 -19.37 34.96 -32.65
C ASN A 196 -19.08 34.27 -31.29
N GLY A 197 -17.95 34.43 -30.58
CA GLY A 197 -16.75 35.24 -30.81
C GLY A 197 -15.72 35.06 -29.68
N ASN A 198 -14.45 35.42 -29.93
CA ASN A 198 -13.28 35.20 -29.07
C ASN A 198 -13.20 36.16 -27.86
N LYS A 199 -12.59 35.74 -26.72
CA LYS A 199 -11.72 36.56 -25.84
C LYS A 199 -11.04 35.79 -24.68
N ASN A 200 -9.73 35.57 -24.84
CA ASN A 200 -8.70 35.79 -23.80
C ASN A 200 -7.75 36.91 -24.33
N PRO A 201 -6.79 37.48 -23.59
CA PRO A 201 -6.43 37.33 -22.16
C PRO A 201 -6.41 38.70 -21.41
N LYS A 202 -5.96 38.74 -20.14
CA LYS A 202 -5.36 39.95 -19.53
C LYS A 202 -4.19 39.64 -18.58
N LEU A 203 -3.18 40.52 -18.58
CA LEU A 203 -1.94 40.43 -17.79
C LEU A 203 -1.56 41.84 -17.25
N SER A 204 -1.40 42.00 -15.93
CA SER A 204 -0.90 43.22 -15.24
C SER A 204 -0.56 42.82 -13.78
N LYS A 205 0.61 43.07 -13.16
CA LYS A 205 1.28 44.35 -12.78
C LYS A 205 0.35 45.22 -11.89
N GLU A 206 0.76 45.79 -10.74
CA GLU A 206 2.07 46.12 -10.12
C GLU A 206 2.16 45.59 -8.65
N LYS A 207 3.29 45.39 -7.94
CA LYS A 207 4.59 46.10 -7.74
C LYS A 207 4.56 47.13 -6.58
N LYS A 208 5.64 47.13 -5.76
CA LYS A 208 6.04 48.07 -4.68
C LYS A 208 5.52 47.76 -3.26
N GLN A 209 6.43 47.25 -2.42
CA GLN A 209 6.68 47.78 -1.07
C GLN A 209 8.17 47.53 -0.74
N ARG A 210 8.95 48.57 -0.44
CA ARG A 210 10.37 48.46 -0.06
C ARG A 210 10.75 49.66 0.82
N LEU A 211 11.47 49.41 1.92
CA LEU A 211 11.97 50.36 2.92
C LEU A 211 10.92 51.21 3.67
N LYS A 212 10.85 51.03 5.00
CA LYS A 212 11.14 52.10 5.97
C LYS A 212 11.25 51.56 7.40
N LYS A 213 12.35 51.93 8.06
CA LYS A 213 12.86 51.45 9.36
C LYS A 213 13.29 49.97 9.33
#